data_AF-A0AAU5UHH6-F1
#
_entry.id   AF-A0AAU5UHH6-F1
#
_cell.length_a   1.000
_cell.length_b   1.000
_cell.length_c   1.000
_cell.angle_alpha   90.00
_cell.angle_beta   90.00
_cell.angle_gamma   90.00
#
_symmetry.space_group_name_H-M   'P 1'
#
loop_
_entity.id
_entity.type
_entity.pdbx_description
1 polymer ?
#
loop_
_entity_poly.entity_id
_entity_poly.type
_entity_poly.pdbx_seq_one_letter_code
_entity_poly.pdbx_strand_id
1 'polypeptide(L)'
;MTEPGAGETVVVITMPLSKQARAELSEMLGPGYAVVDMRSAPSSANIVLTTVVSSHALSILRGTFPRARILFTELHDDERGIGFAGPLSRIVAQAPDGYFIAHSLDALTPVVQSEVKLQLSGSTSRTPRTLSLTSAVPAPQQKTDVPSTSTVRWIDRLTFPSMPSGRWLDLEPIDALVVHMLRTDNPRRDPLWPALAAECIIRLAAHHPEDVLVDVAGLAPTTRAELQIRVESEQVNHAAWP
;
A
#
# COMPACT_ATOMS: atom_id res chain seq x y z
N MET A 1 -25.86 -6.52 24.46
CA MET A 1 -24.62 -6.62 23.65
C MET A 1 -23.89 -7.81 24.20
N THR A 2 -24.05 -8.96 23.55
CA THR A 2 -23.63 -10.27 24.08
C THR A 2 -22.15 -10.44 23.77
N GLU A 3 -21.32 -10.68 24.78
CA GLU A 3 -19.94 -11.09 24.52
C GLU A 3 -19.94 -12.39 23.68
N PRO A 4 -19.05 -12.50 22.67
CA PRO A 4 -18.91 -13.73 21.90
C PRO A 4 -18.59 -14.89 22.85
N GLY A 5 -19.25 -16.03 22.64
CA GLY A 5 -19.19 -17.17 23.56
C GLY A 5 -17.77 -17.71 23.67
N ALA A 6 -17.38 -18.14 24.88
CA ALA A 6 -16.11 -18.83 25.09
C ALA A 6 -16.02 -20.07 24.16
N GLY A 7 -15.26 -19.95 23.06
CA GLY A 7 -15.13 -20.97 22.01
C GLY A 7 -15.39 -20.46 20.58
N GLU A 8 -15.86 -19.23 20.40
CA GLU A 8 -16.14 -18.65 19.09
C GLU A 8 -14.88 -18.02 18.45
N THR A 9 -14.68 -18.25 17.15
CA THR A 9 -13.60 -17.65 16.36
C THR A 9 -14.02 -16.24 15.96
N VAL A 10 -13.31 -15.24 16.48
CA VAL A 10 -13.60 -13.83 16.23
C VAL A 10 -12.82 -13.34 15.01
N VAL A 11 -13.55 -12.89 13.99
CA VAL A 11 -13.05 -12.28 12.76
C VAL A 11 -13.34 -10.78 12.80
N VAL A 12 -12.29 -9.98 12.86
CA VAL A 12 -12.37 -8.52 12.89
C VAL A 12 -12.32 -7.98 11.49
N ILE A 13 -13.23 -7.06 11.17
CA ILE A 13 -13.27 -6.33 9.91
C ILE A 13 -12.80 -4.90 10.17
N THR A 14 -11.77 -4.46 9.44
CA THR A 14 -11.29 -3.06 9.48
C THR A 14 -11.95 -2.17 8.43
N MET A 15 -12.44 -2.77 7.33
CA MET A 15 -13.15 -2.05 6.28
C MET A 15 -14.61 -1.75 6.68
N PRO A 16 -15.21 -0.66 6.19
CA PRO A 16 -16.56 -0.27 6.60
C PRO A 16 -17.63 -1.14 5.94
N LEU A 17 -17.80 -2.37 6.44
CA LEU A 17 -18.94 -3.21 6.09
C LEU A 17 -20.20 -2.78 6.85
N SER A 18 -21.37 -2.97 6.24
CA SER A 18 -22.64 -2.76 6.93
C SER A 18 -22.83 -3.84 8.01
N LYS A 19 -23.70 -3.57 8.99
CA LYS A 19 -24.05 -4.57 10.02
C LYS A 19 -24.66 -5.82 9.39
N GLN A 20 -25.47 -5.64 8.35
CA GLN A 20 -26.07 -6.73 7.59
C GLN A 20 -24.99 -7.56 6.87
N ALA A 21 -24.08 -6.92 6.12
CA ALA A 21 -23.01 -7.62 5.42
C ALA A 21 -22.09 -8.42 6.37
N ARG A 22 -21.82 -7.89 7.58
CA ARG A 22 -21.11 -8.66 8.61
C ARG A 22 -21.89 -9.86 9.11
N ALA A 23 -23.19 -9.71 9.35
CA ALA A 23 -24.04 -10.81 9.80
C ALA A 23 -24.11 -11.92 8.74
N GLU A 24 -24.32 -11.55 7.47
CA GLU A 24 -24.30 -12.48 6.34
C GLU A 24 -22.94 -13.18 6.21
N LEU A 25 -21.83 -12.45 6.35
CA LEU A 25 -20.50 -13.06 6.34
C LEU A 25 -20.30 -14.05 7.49
N SER A 26 -20.78 -13.72 8.69
CA SER A 26 -20.76 -14.63 9.85
C SER A 26 -21.56 -15.90 9.57
N GLU A 27 -22.74 -15.78 8.97
CA GLU A 27 -23.59 -16.90 8.60
C GLU A 27 -22.92 -17.80 7.54
N MET A 28 -22.30 -17.20 6.51
CA MET A 28 -21.58 -17.92 5.47
C MET A 28 -20.35 -18.67 5.99
N LEU A 29 -19.66 -18.13 7.01
CA LEU A 29 -18.55 -18.82 7.68
C LEU A 29 -19.02 -20.01 8.53
N GLY A 30 -20.29 -20.01 8.92
CA GLY A 30 -20.92 -21.08 9.67
C GLY A 30 -20.84 -20.91 11.19
N PRO A 31 -21.37 -21.89 11.95
CA PRO A 31 -21.45 -21.81 13.40
C PRO A 31 -20.05 -21.75 14.04
N GLY A 32 -19.91 -20.92 15.08
CA GLY A 32 -18.65 -20.72 15.78
C GLY A 32 -17.77 -19.62 15.20
N TYR A 33 -18.28 -18.79 14.28
CA TYR A 33 -17.63 -17.58 13.80
C TYR A 33 -18.44 -16.33 14.14
N ALA A 34 -17.76 -15.34 14.73
CA ALA A 34 -18.30 -14.00 14.95
C ALA A 34 -17.54 -12.97 14.11
N VAL A 35 -18.25 -12.31 13.20
CA VAL A 35 -17.70 -11.20 12.40
C VAL A 35 -18.04 -9.86 13.05
N VAL A 36 -17.01 -9.12 13.49
CA VAL A 36 -17.15 -7.89 14.29
C VAL A 36 -16.42 -6.71 13.67
N ASP A 37 -16.95 -5.49 13.90
CA ASP A 37 -16.26 -4.25 13.54
C ASP A 37 -15.05 -4.04 14.47
N MET A 38 -13.94 -3.54 13.92
CA MET A 38 -12.71 -3.27 14.69
C MET A 38 -12.96 -2.43 15.94
N ARG A 39 -13.89 -1.48 15.92
CA ARG A 39 -14.16 -0.59 17.06
C ARG A 39 -14.79 -1.31 18.26
N SER A 40 -15.43 -2.45 18.01
CA SER A 40 -16.07 -3.28 19.04
C SER A 40 -15.36 -4.62 19.26
N ALA A 41 -14.23 -4.84 18.60
CA ALA A 41 -13.54 -6.11 18.63
C ALA A 41 -12.71 -6.28 19.91
N PRO A 42 -12.73 -7.47 20.52
CA PRO A 42 -11.82 -7.77 21.62
C PRO A 42 -10.39 -7.96 21.11
N SER A 43 -9.38 -7.64 21.93
CA SER A 43 -7.97 -7.86 21.61
C SER A 43 -7.58 -9.34 21.46
N SER A 44 -8.45 -10.25 21.93
CA SER A 44 -8.32 -11.70 21.80
C SER A 44 -8.73 -12.24 20.43
N ALA A 45 -9.08 -11.39 19.46
CA ALA A 45 -9.50 -11.80 18.14
C ALA A 45 -8.52 -12.75 17.43
N ASN A 46 -9.06 -13.64 16.60
CA ASN A 46 -8.30 -14.68 15.91
C ASN A 46 -7.81 -14.22 14.53
N ILE A 47 -8.64 -13.45 13.82
CA ILE A 47 -8.36 -12.97 12.47
C ILE A 47 -8.69 -11.48 12.40
N VAL A 48 -7.85 -10.70 11.74
CA VAL A 48 -8.14 -9.33 11.31
C VAL A 48 -8.13 -9.33 9.78
N LEU A 49 -9.28 -9.11 9.17
CA LEU A 49 -9.45 -8.94 7.74
C LEU A 49 -9.40 -7.44 7.42
N THR A 50 -8.45 -7.04 6.59
CA THR A 50 -8.21 -5.65 6.23
C THR A 50 -7.92 -5.50 4.74
N THR A 51 -8.19 -4.33 4.18
CA THR A 51 -7.60 -3.95 2.89
C THR A 51 -6.10 -3.70 3.04
N VAL A 52 -5.38 -3.55 1.93
CA VAL A 52 -3.98 -3.12 1.96
C VAL A 52 -3.90 -1.79 2.72
N VAL A 53 -3.06 -1.76 3.76
CA VAL A 53 -2.81 -0.58 4.61
C VAL A 53 -1.32 -0.31 4.71
N SER A 54 -0.95 0.88 5.17
CA SER A 54 0.45 1.24 5.42
C SER A 54 1.10 0.36 6.48
N SER A 55 2.44 0.31 6.48
CA SER A 55 3.23 -0.37 7.51
C SER A 55 2.92 0.14 8.93
N HIS A 56 2.67 1.44 9.08
CA HIS A 56 2.28 2.05 10.36
C HIS A 56 0.90 1.54 10.83
N ALA A 57 -0.10 1.54 9.96
CA ALA A 57 -1.42 1.00 10.28
C ALA A 57 -1.35 -0.51 10.60
N LEU A 58 -0.56 -1.27 9.85
CA LEU A 58 -0.30 -2.68 10.16
C LEU A 58 0.34 -2.87 11.54
N SER A 59 1.29 -2.00 11.91
CA SER A 59 1.90 -2.02 13.25
C SER A 59 0.88 -1.75 14.34
N ILE A 60 -0.04 -0.80 14.14
CA ILE A 60 -1.15 -0.53 15.06
C ILE A 60 -2.04 -1.76 15.19
N LEU A 61 -2.44 -2.38 14.07
CA LEU A 61 -3.28 -3.59 14.09
C LEU A 61 -2.62 -4.74 14.85
N ARG A 62 -1.29 -4.93 14.68
CA ARG A 62 -0.52 -5.93 15.43
C ARG A 62 -0.45 -5.62 16.93
N GLY A 63 -0.38 -4.34 17.30
CA GLY A 63 -0.44 -3.91 18.69
C GLY A 63 -1.82 -4.14 19.33
N THR A 64 -2.89 -3.81 18.59
CA THR A 64 -4.28 -3.95 19.06
C THR A 64 -4.74 -5.40 19.15
N PHE A 65 -4.33 -6.23 18.18
CA PHE A 65 -4.72 -7.65 18.07
C PHE A 65 -3.48 -8.56 18.04
N PRO A 66 -2.75 -8.68 19.15
CA PRO A 66 -1.43 -9.32 19.18
C PRO A 66 -1.44 -10.82 18.86
N ARG A 67 -2.61 -11.48 18.99
CA ARG A 67 -2.79 -12.91 18.70
C ARG A 67 -3.42 -13.17 17.34
N ALA A 68 -3.91 -12.14 16.66
CA ALA A 68 -4.66 -12.31 15.43
C ALA A 68 -3.73 -12.55 14.24
N ARG A 69 -4.17 -13.40 13.31
CA ARG A 69 -3.61 -13.42 11.96
C ARG A 69 -4.22 -12.26 11.17
N ILE A 70 -3.38 -11.43 10.57
CA ILE A 70 -3.83 -10.30 9.73
C ILE A 70 -3.83 -10.75 8.28
N LEU A 71 -4.99 -10.67 7.63
CA LEU A 71 -5.20 -11.06 6.25
C LEU A 71 -5.55 -9.81 5.42
N PHE A 72 -4.85 -9.64 4.32
CA PHE A 72 -5.18 -8.63 3.32
C PHE A 72 -6.23 -9.17 2.34
N THR A 73 -7.26 -8.37 2.07
CA THR A 73 -8.29 -8.69 1.09
C THR A 73 -8.65 -7.48 0.25
N GLU A 74 -9.02 -7.75 -0.99
CA GLU A 74 -9.87 -6.86 -1.77
C GLU A 74 -11.26 -7.50 -1.82
N LEU A 75 -12.30 -6.69 -1.74
CA LEU A 75 -13.67 -7.19 -1.73
C LEU A 75 -14.54 -6.27 -2.56
N HIS A 76 -15.11 -6.81 -3.64
CA HIS A 76 -16.06 -6.11 -4.48
C HIS A 76 -17.28 -7.00 -4.66
N ASP A 77 -18.44 -6.49 -4.27
CA ASP A 77 -19.72 -7.19 -4.33
C ASP A 77 -20.81 -6.14 -4.61
N ASP A 78 -21.21 -6.03 -5.87
CA ASP A 78 -22.23 -5.07 -6.30
C ASP A 78 -23.59 -5.36 -5.68
N GLU A 79 -23.94 -6.64 -5.46
CA GLU A 79 -25.22 -7.04 -4.88
C GLU A 79 -25.36 -6.52 -3.43
N ARG A 80 -24.25 -6.48 -2.69
CA ARG A 80 -24.18 -6.00 -1.31
C ARG A 80 -23.70 -4.55 -1.20
N GLY A 81 -23.47 -3.88 -2.33
CA GLY A 81 -22.98 -2.50 -2.37
C GLY A 81 -21.57 -2.32 -1.77
N ILE A 82 -20.71 -3.34 -1.89
CA ILE A 82 -19.35 -3.35 -1.34
C ILE A 82 -18.34 -3.00 -2.43
N GLY A 83 -17.55 -1.96 -2.19
CA GLY A 83 -16.58 -1.41 -3.15
C GLY A 83 -15.18 -1.23 -2.56
N PHE A 84 -14.49 -2.33 -2.23
CA PHE A 84 -13.09 -2.33 -1.77
C PHE A 84 -12.16 -3.03 -2.77
N ALA A 85 -12.39 -2.82 -4.06
CA ALA A 85 -11.49 -3.25 -5.12
C ALA A 85 -10.15 -2.49 -5.02
N GLY A 86 -9.05 -3.21 -5.19
CA GLY A 86 -7.71 -2.65 -5.18
C GLY A 86 -6.94 -2.95 -6.47
N PRO A 87 -5.61 -2.79 -6.46
CA PRO A 87 -4.77 -3.06 -7.63
C PRO A 87 -4.92 -4.48 -8.19
N LEU A 88 -5.12 -5.50 -7.35
CA LEU A 88 -5.23 -6.88 -7.83
C LEU A 88 -6.55 -7.09 -8.60
N SER A 89 -7.65 -6.55 -8.10
CA SER A 89 -8.96 -6.58 -8.77
C SER A 89 -8.89 -5.86 -10.12
N ARG A 90 -8.16 -4.75 -10.23
CA ARG A 90 -7.94 -4.04 -11.51
C ARG A 90 -7.09 -4.83 -12.48
N ILE A 91 -6.10 -5.57 -12.00
CA ILE A 91 -5.30 -6.47 -12.84
C ILE A 91 -6.18 -7.61 -13.34
N VAL A 92 -6.94 -8.27 -12.46
CA VAL A 92 -7.85 -9.36 -12.83
C VAL A 92 -8.90 -8.90 -13.84
N ALA A 93 -9.45 -7.69 -13.69
CA ALA A 93 -10.43 -7.12 -14.61
C ALA A 93 -9.89 -6.94 -16.05
N GLN A 94 -8.57 -6.85 -16.23
CA GLN A 94 -7.92 -6.79 -17.55
C GLN A 94 -7.73 -8.16 -18.19
N ALA A 95 -8.10 -9.24 -17.49
CA ALA A 95 -7.93 -10.62 -17.93
C ALA A 95 -6.51 -10.94 -18.45
N PRO A 96 -5.45 -10.67 -17.67
CA PRO A 96 -4.08 -10.98 -18.08
C PRO A 96 -3.91 -12.50 -18.20
N ASP A 97 -3.02 -12.92 -19.11
CA ASP A 97 -2.67 -14.33 -19.25
C ASP A 97 -1.93 -14.88 -18.00
N GLY A 98 -1.37 -14.01 -17.15
CA GLY A 98 -0.79 -14.37 -15.87
C GLY A 98 -0.37 -13.17 -15.00
N TYR A 99 -0.16 -13.42 -13.71
CA TYR A 99 0.42 -12.48 -12.75
C TYR A 99 1.42 -13.24 -11.88
N PHE A 100 2.65 -12.73 -11.78
CA PHE A 100 3.72 -13.39 -11.04
C PHE A 100 4.45 -12.39 -10.16
N ILE A 101 4.71 -12.78 -8.92
CA ILE A 101 5.59 -12.05 -8.01
C ILE A 101 6.92 -12.79 -7.99
N ALA A 102 7.96 -12.14 -8.51
CA ALA A 102 9.33 -12.65 -8.46
C ALA A 102 10.18 -11.70 -7.61
N HIS A 103 11.00 -12.26 -6.74
CA HIS A 103 11.88 -11.49 -5.85
C HIS A 103 13.32 -11.33 -6.40
N SER A 104 13.58 -11.85 -7.61
CA SER A 104 14.83 -11.68 -8.35
C SER A 104 14.65 -12.07 -9.83
N LEU A 105 15.60 -11.69 -10.68
CA LEU A 105 15.65 -12.14 -12.08
C LEU A 105 15.84 -13.67 -12.18
N ASP A 106 16.61 -14.25 -11.26
CA ASP A 106 16.81 -15.70 -11.18
C ASP A 106 15.50 -16.44 -10.89
N ALA A 107 14.63 -15.86 -10.04
CA ALA A 107 13.30 -16.41 -9.75
C ALA A 107 12.31 -16.21 -10.91
N LEU A 108 12.46 -15.13 -11.69
CA LEU A 108 11.58 -14.82 -12.82
C LEU A 108 11.89 -15.69 -14.06
N THR A 109 13.17 -15.94 -14.31
CA THR A 109 13.66 -16.66 -15.50
C THR A 109 12.95 -18.00 -15.76
N PRO A 110 12.84 -18.93 -14.79
CA PRO A 110 12.18 -20.22 -15.04
C PRO A 110 10.67 -20.08 -15.32
N VAL A 111 10.02 -19.04 -14.79
CA VAL A 111 8.60 -18.75 -15.05
C VAL A 111 8.43 -18.33 -16.51
N VAL A 112 9.22 -17.36 -16.97
CA VAL A 112 9.16 -16.89 -18.36
C VAL A 112 9.50 -18.02 -19.34
N GLN A 113 10.54 -18.80 -19.07
CA GLN A 113 10.90 -19.96 -19.89
C GLN A 113 9.77 -20.99 -19.98
N SER A 114 9.06 -21.23 -18.88
CA SER A 114 7.89 -22.12 -18.86
C SER A 114 6.76 -21.57 -19.75
N GLU A 115 6.42 -20.29 -19.63
CA GLU A 115 5.35 -19.68 -20.44
C GLU A 115 5.69 -19.64 -21.94
N VAL A 116 6.94 -19.33 -22.29
CA VAL A 116 7.42 -19.42 -23.68
C VAL A 116 7.30 -20.85 -24.21
N LYS A 117 7.68 -21.86 -23.41
CA LYS A 117 7.56 -23.27 -23.81
C LYS A 117 6.09 -23.67 -24.00
N LEU A 118 5.19 -23.23 -23.13
CA LEU A 118 3.75 -23.48 -23.24
C LEU A 118 3.19 -22.87 -24.52
N GLN A 119 3.52 -21.61 -24.82
CA GLN A 119 3.12 -20.93 -26.04
C GLN A 119 3.62 -21.67 -27.30
N LEU A 120 4.91 -22.03 -27.33
CA LEU A 120 5.53 -22.71 -28.48
C LEU A 120 5.04 -24.14 -28.67
N SER A 121 4.61 -24.81 -27.59
CA SER A 121 4.02 -26.16 -27.65
C SER A 121 2.58 -26.20 -28.18
N GLY A 122 1.99 -25.05 -28.53
CA GLY A 122 0.63 -24.96 -29.06
C GLY A 122 -0.46 -25.15 -27.99
N SER A 123 -0.10 -25.10 -26.71
CA SER A 123 -1.08 -25.14 -25.62
C SER A 123 -1.84 -23.81 -25.58
N THR A 124 -3.00 -23.75 -26.22
CA THR A 124 -3.89 -22.59 -26.24
C THR A 124 -4.76 -22.46 -24.98
N SER A 125 -4.58 -23.33 -23.98
CA SER A 125 -5.34 -23.24 -22.74
C SER A 125 -4.91 -22.01 -21.95
N ARG A 126 -5.65 -20.91 -22.16
CA ARG A 126 -5.77 -19.77 -21.24
C ARG A 126 -6.35 -20.28 -19.93
N THR A 127 -5.50 -20.91 -19.13
CA THR A 127 -5.88 -21.42 -17.82
C THR A 127 -5.54 -20.31 -16.86
N PRO A 128 -6.52 -19.63 -16.23
CA PRO A 128 -6.22 -18.65 -15.21
C PRO A 128 -5.50 -19.39 -14.08
N ARG A 129 -4.18 -19.24 -14.01
CA ARG A 129 -3.39 -19.86 -12.95
C ARG A 129 -3.58 -19.02 -11.70
N THR A 130 -4.15 -19.67 -10.69
CA THR A 130 -4.25 -19.19 -9.31
C THR A 130 -2.93 -18.59 -8.85
N LEU A 131 -3.02 -17.44 -8.17
CA LEU A 131 -1.93 -16.73 -7.50
C LEU A 131 -0.97 -17.73 -6.83
N SER A 132 0.18 -17.98 -7.46
CA SER A 132 1.21 -18.86 -6.92
C SER A 132 2.33 -18.01 -6.36
N LEU A 133 2.44 -17.99 -5.03
CA LEU A 133 3.54 -17.37 -4.31
C LEU A 133 4.72 -18.35 -4.33
N THR A 134 5.70 -18.14 -5.20
CA THR A 134 6.95 -18.91 -5.14
C THR A 134 7.82 -18.33 -4.04
N SER A 135 7.71 -18.86 -2.82
CA SER A 135 8.60 -18.52 -1.71
C SER A 135 9.97 -19.18 -1.91
N ALA A 136 10.83 -18.50 -2.67
CA ALA A 136 12.28 -18.69 -2.56
C ALA A 136 12.89 -17.30 -2.37
N VAL A 137 13.18 -16.96 -1.11
CA VAL A 137 13.92 -15.75 -0.74
C VAL A 137 15.40 -16.05 -0.92
N PRO A 138 16.12 -15.44 -1.87
CA PRO A 138 17.58 -15.53 -1.92
C PRO A 138 18.16 -14.62 -0.84
N ALA A 139 19.25 -15.07 -0.20
CA ALA A 139 20.03 -14.25 0.72
C ALA A 139 20.59 -13.00 0.01
N PRO A 140 20.76 -11.87 0.71
CA PRO A 140 21.15 -10.62 0.07
C PRO A 140 22.59 -10.71 -0.44
N GLN A 141 22.77 -10.70 -1.75
CA GLN A 141 24.06 -10.43 -2.38
C GLN A 141 24.15 -8.94 -2.67
N GLN A 142 25.03 -8.26 -1.92
CA GLN A 142 25.51 -6.92 -2.26
C GLN A 142 26.25 -6.98 -3.59
N LYS A 143 25.73 -6.29 -4.60
CA LYS A 143 26.54 -5.87 -5.75
C LYS A 143 26.19 -4.43 -6.12
N THR A 144 27.20 -3.61 -5.96
CA THR A 144 27.36 -2.24 -6.44
C THR A 144 27.23 -2.17 -7.96
N ASP A 145 26.23 -1.43 -8.44
CA ASP A 145 26.34 -0.62 -9.66
C ASP A 145 25.31 0.51 -9.57
N VAL A 146 25.77 1.74 -9.80
CA VAL A 146 25.01 2.99 -9.61
C VAL A 146 24.41 3.41 -10.95
N PRO A 147 23.08 3.44 -11.12
CA PRO A 147 22.46 4.31 -12.09
C PRO A 147 22.21 5.68 -11.45
N SER A 148 22.47 6.76 -12.19
CA SER A 148 22.16 8.13 -11.78
C SER A 148 20.63 8.31 -11.65
N THR A 149 20.07 7.90 -10.52
CA THR A 149 18.69 8.17 -10.11
C THR A 149 18.64 9.59 -9.56
N SER A 150 17.85 10.47 -10.16
CA SER A 150 17.49 11.76 -9.56
C SER A 150 17.03 11.52 -8.13
N THR A 151 17.72 12.11 -7.15
CA THR A 151 17.40 11.90 -5.74
C THR A 151 16.50 13.00 -5.22
N VAL A 152 15.53 12.65 -4.36
CA VAL A 152 14.81 13.66 -3.59
C VAL A 152 15.70 14.08 -2.43
N ARG A 153 15.97 15.39 -2.35
CA ARG A 153 16.77 15.97 -1.28
C ARG A 153 15.91 16.85 -0.41
N TRP A 154 15.83 16.47 0.87
CA TRP A 154 15.14 17.23 1.90
C TRP A 154 16.05 18.34 2.40
N ILE A 155 15.74 19.59 2.07
CA ILE A 155 16.55 20.74 2.44
C ILE A 155 15.80 21.57 3.48
N ASP A 156 16.46 21.90 4.58
CA ASP A 156 15.96 22.90 5.51
C ASP A 156 16.66 24.22 5.19
N ARG A 157 16.01 25.09 4.41
CA ARG A 157 16.62 26.34 3.93
C ARG A 157 17.14 27.25 5.05
N LEU A 158 16.63 27.12 6.28
CA LEU A 158 17.09 27.92 7.42
C LEU A 158 18.47 27.49 7.93
N THR A 159 18.94 26.31 7.54
CA THR A 159 20.19 25.71 8.03
C THR A 159 21.28 25.62 6.96
N PHE A 160 20.98 25.98 5.70
CA PHE A 160 21.92 25.88 4.59
C PHE A 160 22.61 27.23 4.27
N PRO A 161 23.95 27.30 4.26
CA PRO A 161 24.69 28.53 4.01
C PRO A 161 24.71 28.94 2.53
N SER A 162 24.43 28.02 1.61
CA SER A 162 24.33 28.28 0.16
C SER A 162 23.28 27.36 -0.45
N MET A 163 22.44 27.91 -1.32
CA MET A 163 21.34 27.16 -1.95
C MET A 163 21.90 26.12 -2.94
N PRO A 164 21.59 24.82 -2.76
CA PRO A 164 22.00 23.80 -3.71
C PRO A 164 21.33 24.04 -5.08
N SER A 165 22.07 23.74 -6.14
CA SER A 165 21.54 23.68 -7.51
C SER A 165 20.63 22.46 -7.66
N GLY A 166 19.44 22.65 -8.20
CA GLY A 166 18.46 21.61 -8.44
C GLY A 166 17.07 22.19 -8.63
N ARG A 167 16.08 21.32 -8.84
CA ARG A 167 14.70 21.75 -9.07
C ARG A 167 13.95 21.81 -7.74
N TRP A 168 13.62 23.02 -7.32
CA TRP A 168 12.87 23.23 -6.10
C TRP A 168 11.39 22.92 -6.30
N LEU A 169 10.84 22.08 -5.43
CA LEU A 169 9.40 21.93 -5.31
C LEU A 169 8.85 23.09 -4.50
N ASP A 170 7.95 23.86 -5.10
CA ASP A 170 7.11 24.79 -4.40
C ASP A 170 5.92 24.04 -3.76
N LEU A 171 5.77 24.17 -2.44
CA LEU A 171 4.72 23.54 -1.67
C LEU A 171 3.46 24.43 -1.55
N GLU A 172 3.55 25.72 -1.89
CA GLU A 172 2.44 26.67 -1.79
C GLU A 172 1.23 26.29 -2.67
N PRO A 173 1.39 25.77 -3.91
CA PRO A 173 0.25 25.29 -4.70
C PRO A 173 -0.47 24.10 -4.04
N ILE A 174 0.26 23.25 -3.31
CA ILE A 174 -0.32 22.11 -2.58
C ILE A 174 -1.09 22.63 -1.36
N ASP A 175 -0.53 23.61 -0.64
CA ASP A 175 -1.24 24.30 0.45
C ASP A 175 -2.57 24.89 -0.04
N ALA A 176 -2.53 25.65 -1.14
CA ALA A 176 -3.70 26.30 -1.73
C ALA A 176 -4.77 25.27 -2.16
N LEU A 177 -4.35 24.15 -2.76
CA LEU A 177 -5.25 23.08 -3.14
C LEU A 177 -5.95 22.44 -1.93
N VAL A 178 -5.21 22.14 -0.86
CA VAL A 178 -5.78 21.55 0.36
C VAL A 178 -6.70 22.53 1.08
N VAL A 179 -6.34 23.82 1.17
CA VAL A 179 -7.23 24.87 1.67
C VAL A 179 -8.53 24.92 0.87
N HIS A 180 -8.43 24.89 -0.47
CA HIS A 180 -9.61 24.93 -1.33
C HIS A 180 -10.52 23.71 -1.14
N MET A 181 -9.93 22.50 -1.09
CA MET A 181 -10.67 21.24 -0.98
C MET A 181 -11.31 21.05 0.40
N LEU A 182 -10.58 21.37 1.47
CA LEU A 182 -10.97 21.01 2.84
C LEU A 182 -11.45 22.21 3.66
N ARG A 183 -11.36 23.43 3.12
CA ARG A 183 -11.68 24.69 3.80
C ARG A 183 -10.97 24.80 5.16
N THR A 184 -9.71 24.42 5.18
CA THR A 184 -8.86 24.43 6.38
C THR A 184 -7.93 25.64 6.37
N ASP A 185 -7.74 26.23 7.54
CA ASP A 185 -6.78 27.33 7.75
C ASP A 185 -5.36 26.80 7.97
N ASN A 186 -5.20 25.48 8.11
CA ASN A 186 -3.90 24.84 8.33
C ASN A 186 -3.76 23.57 7.49
N PRO A 187 -3.51 23.72 6.17
CA PRO A 187 -3.48 22.60 5.23
C PRO A 187 -2.42 21.56 5.57
N ARG A 188 -1.26 21.99 6.07
CA ARG A 188 -0.12 21.11 6.38
C ARG A 188 -0.31 20.21 7.60
N ARG A 189 -1.38 20.41 8.38
CA ARG A 189 -1.79 19.51 9.47
C ARG A 189 -2.79 18.46 9.03
N ASP A 190 -3.37 18.61 7.84
CA ASP A 190 -4.33 17.67 7.32
C ASP A 190 -3.62 16.42 6.76
N PRO A 191 -4.11 15.19 7.04
CA PRO A 191 -3.52 13.96 6.49
C PRO A 191 -3.52 13.87 4.95
N LEU A 192 -4.37 14.62 4.26
CA LEU A 192 -4.37 14.66 2.79
C LEU A 192 -3.13 15.37 2.23
N TRP A 193 -2.64 16.39 2.94
CA TRP A 193 -1.51 17.20 2.50
C TRP A 193 -0.23 16.39 2.27
N PRO A 194 0.27 15.57 3.22
CA PRO A 194 1.49 14.78 3.00
C PRO A 194 1.32 13.74 1.89
N ALA A 195 0.11 13.26 1.63
CA ALA A 195 -0.17 12.35 0.52
C ALA A 195 -0.05 13.05 -0.85
N LEU A 196 -0.67 14.23 -1.00
CA LEU A 196 -0.57 15.02 -2.24
C LEU A 196 0.86 15.51 -2.48
N ALA A 197 1.54 15.98 -1.44
CA ALA A 197 2.92 16.41 -1.53
C ALA A 197 3.84 15.26 -1.95
N ALA A 198 3.68 14.06 -1.37
CA ALA A 198 4.46 12.89 -1.76
C ALA A 198 4.27 12.55 -3.25
N GLU A 199 3.02 12.49 -3.72
CA GLU A 199 2.72 12.19 -5.14
C GLU A 199 3.37 13.21 -6.10
N CYS A 200 3.29 14.51 -5.78
CA CYS A 200 3.94 15.55 -6.58
C CYS A 200 5.47 15.40 -6.61
N ILE A 201 6.08 15.12 -5.45
CA ILE A 201 7.53 14.90 -5.32
C ILE A 201 7.97 13.71 -6.18
N ILE A 202 7.25 12.59 -6.08
CA ILE A 202 7.55 11.35 -6.81
C ILE A 202 7.44 11.59 -8.32
N ARG A 203 6.35 12.21 -8.77
CA ARG A 203 6.16 12.50 -10.21
C ARG A 203 7.24 13.44 -10.74
N LEU A 204 7.58 14.49 -10.01
CA LEU A 204 8.64 15.41 -10.42
C LEU A 204 10.00 14.71 -10.50
N ALA A 205 10.33 13.85 -9.53
CA ALA A 205 11.57 13.10 -9.53
C ALA A 205 11.63 12.10 -10.70
N ALA A 206 10.49 11.50 -11.07
CA ALA A 206 10.42 10.58 -12.21
C ALA A 206 10.55 11.27 -13.58
N HIS A 207 10.11 12.53 -13.71
CA HIS A 207 10.08 13.24 -15.00
C HIS A 207 11.27 14.19 -15.21
N HIS A 208 12.15 14.32 -14.24
CA HIS A 208 13.30 15.23 -14.31
C HIS A 208 14.61 14.54 -13.95
N PRO A 209 15.68 14.76 -14.74
CA PRO A 209 17.00 14.17 -14.49
C PRO A 209 17.79 14.88 -13.37
N GLU A 210 17.26 15.99 -12.85
CA GLU A 210 17.87 16.76 -11.76
C GLU A 210 17.28 16.34 -10.40
N ASP A 211 18.07 16.50 -9.34
CA ASP A 211 17.57 16.33 -7.97
C ASP A 211 16.37 17.24 -7.70
N VAL A 212 15.33 16.66 -7.11
CA VAL A 212 14.17 17.42 -6.62
C VAL A 212 14.47 17.85 -5.19
N LEU A 213 14.54 19.17 -4.99
CA LEU A 213 14.82 19.79 -3.72
C LEU A 213 13.50 20.17 -3.04
N VAL A 214 13.22 19.55 -1.90
CA VAL A 214 12.01 19.83 -1.12
C VAL A 214 12.38 20.65 0.10
N ASP A 215 11.87 21.88 0.16
CA ASP A 215 12.05 22.73 1.34
C ASP A 215 11.15 22.24 2.48
N VAL A 216 11.77 21.73 3.54
CA VAL A 216 11.08 21.26 4.74
C VAL A 216 11.16 22.26 5.89
N ALA A 217 11.70 23.46 5.65
CA ALA A 217 11.73 24.53 6.64
C ALA A 217 10.29 24.88 7.07
N GLY A 218 10.09 24.94 8.39
CA GLY A 218 8.78 25.26 8.97
C GLY A 218 7.75 24.13 8.95
N LEU A 219 8.07 22.94 8.41
CA LEU A 219 7.23 21.76 8.60
C LEU A 219 7.34 21.25 10.05
N ALA A 220 6.20 20.89 10.64
CA ALA A 220 6.21 20.20 11.92
C ALA A 220 6.99 18.86 11.79
N PRO A 221 7.76 18.44 12.81
CA PRO A 221 8.56 17.22 12.73
C PRO A 221 7.75 15.98 12.33
N THR A 222 6.50 15.87 12.80
CA THR A 222 5.59 14.77 12.46
C THR A 222 5.17 14.79 10.99
N THR A 223 4.80 15.95 10.45
CA THR A 223 4.45 16.13 9.04
C THR A 223 5.64 15.84 8.14
N ARG A 224 6.84 16.30 8.53
CA ARG A 224 8.09 16.01 7.83
C ARG A 224 8.37 14.51 7.79
N ALA A 225 8.29 13.83 8.93
CA ALA A 225 8.52 12.39 9.01
C ALA A 225 7.51 11.59 8.17
N GLU A 226 6.22 11.94 8.22
CA GLU A 226 5.19 11.29 7.41
C GLU A 226 5.45 11.48 5.90
N LEU A 227 5.77 12.70 5.48
CA LEU A 227 6.08 13.02 4.09
C LEU A 227 7.31 12.23 3.59
N GLN A 228 8.37 12.17 4.40
CA GLN A 228 9.59 11.39 4.10
C GLN A 228 9.28 9.91 3.94
N ILE A 229 8.55 9.32 4.91
CA ILE A 229 8.16 7.90 4.87
C ILE A 229 7.35 7.60 3.60
N ARG A 230 6.41 8.46 3.23
CA ARG A 230 5.57 8.27 2.03
C ARG A 230 6.41 8.29 0.75
N VAL A 231 7.23 9.32 0.57
CA VAL A 231 8.11 9.44 -0.60
C VAL A 231 9.07 8.26 -0.67
N GLU A 232 9.70 7.86 0.43
CA GLU A 232 10.61 6.71 0.47
C GLU A 232 9.87 5.40 0.16
N SER A 233 8.68 5.19 0.72
CA SER A 233 7.90 3.97 0.49
C SER A 233 7.45 3.79 -0.97
N GLU A 234 7.18 4.89 -1.67
CA GLU A 234 6.74 4.85 -3.07
C GLU A 234 7.90 4.97 -4.07
N GLN A 235 9.03 5.59 -3.70
CA GLN A 235 10.24 5.55 -4.52
C GLN A 235 10.83 4.14 -4.61
N VAL A 236 10.68 3.32 -3.57
CA VAL A 236 11.01 1.88 -3.63
C VAL A 236 10.15 1.17 -4.69
N ASN A 237 8.91 1.61 -4.93
CA ASN A 237 8.05 1.07 -5.98
C ASN A 237 8.47 1.56 -7.39
N HIS A 238 8.96 2.80 -7.52
CA HIS A 238 9.31 3.39 -8.82
C HIS A 238 10.75 3.10 -9.29
N ALA A 239 11.75 3.01 -8.39
CA ALA A 239 13.12 2.66 -8.76
C ALA A 239 13.29 1.17 -9.14
N ALA A 240 12.26 0.36 -8.90
CA ALA A 240 12.22 -1.07 -9.20
C ALA A 240 11.59 -1.41 -10.57
N TRP A 241 11.30 -0.43 -11.42
CA TRP A 241 10.75 -0.67 -12.76
C TRP A 241 11.43 0.22 -13.82
N PRO A 242 12.06 -0.35 -14.87
CA PRO A 242 12.44 0.40 -16.07
C PRO A 242 11.22 0.79 -16.92
#